data_AF-A0A2H0BA76-F1
#
_entry.id   AF-A0A2H0BA76-F1
#
_cell.length_a   1.000
_cell.length_b   1.000
_cell.length_c   1.000
_cell.angle_alpha   90.00
_cell.angle_beta   90.00
_cell.angle_gamma   90.00
#
_symmetry.space_group_name_H-M   'P 1'
#
loop_
_entity.id
_entity.type
_entity.pdbx_description
1 polymer ?
#
loop_
_entity_poly.entity_id
_entity_poly.type
_entity_poly.pdbx_seq_one_letter_code
_entity_poly.pdbx_strand_id
1 'polypeptide(L)'
;MKKTLLLFALAAVIIFSCKKEKIEPVPSSDNAFLTFSIPGQLSSVVNPGAHTVVITMPFGVKLDTLVAASFTFSPSAVVKINAIEQTSGVTLNNFVTSITYTITAENGTSVQNWIITANYETYSIIKEDFPLAGETFYMNIDSTNLGGYSLGVAVKGGIWNFTNLGIDNIDTIDFMDPSSHPGSANFPGSNVVIRNHSDQFDMFGTVATDIAEVIGMYGTTTGMLISAPMSNHSTYLKFPSEYGVNFQDDGILQKDTSIIYSGFPVPVSFHVDINTESEIDANGLINTPIGSFKCVREHNVQIIHTQVLVAGAPYFNQIDTIRAYNYFNKEKGYPVLIVEVDAAGNILRIKHQE
;
A
#
# COMPACT_ATOMS: atom_id res chain seq x y z
N MET A 1 -67.96 -81.07 -60.74
CA MET A 1 -66.86 -81.42 -59.81
C MET A 1 -65.71 -80.44 -60.01
N LYS A 2 -65.13 -79.99 -58.89
CA LYS A 2 -63.90 -79.16 -58.71
C LYS A 2 -63.96 -77.68 -59.14
N LYS A 3 -64.14 -76.83 -58.11
CA LYS A 3 -64.03 -75.36 -58.10
C LYS A 3 -62.56 -74.93 -58.24
N THR A 4 -62.35 -73.91 -59.06
CA THR A 4 -61.10 -73.17 -59.29
C THR A 4 -60.74 -72.33 -58.06
N LEU A 5 -59.52 -72.47 -57.53
CA LEU A 5 -58.99 -71.66 -56.43
C LEU A 5 -57.99 -70.65 -57.02
N LEU A 6 -58.38 -69.37 -57.08
CA LEU A 6 -57.48 -68.26 -57.42
C LEU A 6 -56.72 -67.85 -56.16
N LEU A 7 -55.39 -67.83 -56.24
CA LEU A 7 -54.49 -67.37 -55.17
C LEU A 7 -54.25 -65.85 -55.35
N PHE A 8 -54.73 -65.03 -54.42
CA PHE A 8 -54.38 -63.59 -54.36
C PHE A 8 -53.11 -63.42 -53.53
N ALA A 9 -52.01 -62.97 -54.16
CA ALA A 9 -50.80 -62.55 -53.48
C ALA A 9 -50.95 -61.09 -53.03
N LEU A 10 -50.99 -60.86 -51.71
CA LEU A 10 -50.97 -59.53 -51.12
C LEU A 10 -49.51 -59.08 -50.95
N ALA A 11 -49.03 -58.21 -51.84
CA ALA A 11 -47.72 -57.57 -51.69
C ALA A 11 -47.86 -56.39 -50.71
N ALA A 12 -47.31 -56.53 -49.50
CA ALA A 12 -47.14 -55.43 -48.57
C ALA A 12 -45.93 -54.60 -48.97
N VAL A 13 -46.17 -53.39 -49.52
CA VAL A 13 -45.12 -52.40 -49.80
C VAL A 13 -44.78 -51.69 -48.48
N ILE A 14 -43.64 -52.02 -47.89
CA ILE A 14 -43.08 -51.26 -46.75
C ILE A 14 -42.42 -50.01 -47.33
N ILE A 15 -43.12 -48.88 -47.26
CA ILE A 15 -42.56 -47.58 -47.60
C ILE A 15 -41.68 -47.16 -46.42
N PHE A 16 -40.36 -47.36 -46.51
CA PHE A 16 -39.42 -46.67 -45.63
C PHE A 16 -39.46 -45.18 -45.97
N SER A 17 -40.31 -44.43 -45.27
CA SER A 17 -40.24 -42.97 -45.25
C SER A 17 -38.99 -42.59 -44.47
N CYS A 18 -37.89 -42.40 -45.19
CA CYS A 18 -36.68 -41.80 -44.64
C CYS A 18 -36.97 -40.32 -44.40
N LYS A 19 -37.59 -39.99 -43.25
CA LYS A 19 -37.63 -38.60 -42.78
C LYS A 19 -36.19 -38.23 -42.44
N LYS A 20 -35.62 -37.32 -43.23
CA LYS A 20 -34.39 -36.63 -42.87
C LYS A 20 -34.70 -35.80 -41.63
N GLU A 21 -34.38 -36.35 -40.46
CA GLU A 21 -34.54 -35.67 -39.18
C GLU A 21 -33.65 -34.43 -39.22
N LYS A 22 -34.25 -33.25 -39.04
CA LYS A 22 -33.50 -32.00 -38.96
C LYS A 22 -32.71 -32.07 -37.66
N ILE A 23 -31.42 -32.38 -37.75
CA ILE A 23 -30.52 -32.36 -36.59
C ILE A 23 -30.42 -30.91 -36.16
N GLU A 24 -31.17 -30.52 -35.13
CA GLU A 24 -30.96 -29.23 -34.48
C GLU A 24 -29.64 -29.32 -33.71
N PRO A 25 -28.80 -28.27 -33.77
CA PRO A 25 -27.53 -28.28 -33.05
C PRO A 25 -27.80 -28.53 -31.57
N VAL A 26 -27.02 -29.42 -30.94
CA VAL A 26 -27.12 -29.69 -29.51
C VAL A 26 -26.79 -28.38 -28.77
N PRO A 27 -27.70 -27.87 -27.93
CA PRO A 27 -27.44 -26.65 -27.15
C PRO A 27 -26.14 -26.78 -26.34
N SER A 28 -25.29 -25.76 -26.40
CA SER A 28 -24.01 -25.76 -25.71
C SER A 28 -24.18 -25.80 -24.18
N SER A 29 -23.26 -26.48 -23.50
CA SER A 29 -23.11 -26.43 -22.04
C SER A 29 -22.13 -25.37 -21.56
N ASP A 30 -21.53 -24.60 -22.47
CA ASP A 30 -20.54 -23.58 -22.14
C ASP A 30 -21.18 -22.40 -21.39
N ASN A 31 -20.55 -21.98 -20.28
CA ASN A 31 -21.04 -20.95 -19.38
C ASN A 31 -19.91 -20.09 -18.79
N ALA A 32 -18.96 -19.69 -19.64
CA ALA A 32 -17.77 -18.96 -19.25
C ALA A 32 -17.79 -17.50 -19.69
N PHE A 33 -17.14 -16.62 -18.92
CA PHE A 33 -16.65 -15.37 -19.48
C PHE A 33 -15.47 -15.64 -20.42
N LEU A 34 -15.42 -14.91 -21.53
CA LEU A 34 -14.33 -14.94 -22.49
C LEU A 34 -13.47 -13.67 -22.37
N THR A 35 -14.13 -12.52 -22.17
CA THR A 35 -13.48 -11.25 -21.83
C THR A 35 -14.33 -10.52 -20.80
N PHE A 36 -13.69 -9.66 -20.01
CA PHE A 36 -14.38 -8.81 -19.06
C PHE A 36 -13.53 -7.56 -18.82
N SER A 37 -14.13 -6.38 -18.89
CA SER A 37 -13.46 -5.13 -18.58
C SER A 37 -14.42 -4.10 -17.99
N ILE A 38 -13.87 -3.19 -17.18
CA ILE A 38 -14.56 -1.97 -16.73
C ILE A 38 -13.76 -0.72 -17.16
N PRO A 39 -14.42 0.44 -17.31
CA PRO A 39 -13.75 1.67 -17.72
C PRO A 39 -12.59 2.05 -16.79
N GLY A 40 -11.47 2.47 -17.38
CA GLY A 40 -10.31 2.96 -16.63
C GLY A 40 -9.43 1.87 -16.01
N GLN A 41 -9.69 0.58 -16.25
CA GLN A 41 -8.82 -0.50 -15.76
C GLN A 41 -7.43 -0.49 -16.41
N LEU A 42 -6.44 -1.05 -15.70
CA LEU A 42 -5.13 -1.39 -16.25
C LEU A 42 -5.14 -2.74 -16.95
N SER A 43 -5.75 -3.75 -16.32
CA SER A 43 -5.82 -5.11 -16.85
C SER A 43 -6.96 -5.91 -16.24
N SER A 44 -7.23 -7.06 -16.83
CA SER A 44 -8.21 -8.03 -16.34
C SER A 44 -7.75 -9.44 -16.68
N VAL A 45 -7.86 -10.36 -15.73
CA VAL A 45 -7.52 -11.77 -15.91
C VAL A 45 -8.78 -12.60 -15.75
N VAL A 46 -9.18 -13.28 -16.81
CA VAL A 46 -10.30 -14.24 -16.81
C VAL A 46 -9.71 -15.63 -16.56
N ASN A 47 -10.16 -16.31 -15.51
CA ASN A 47 -9.73 -17.67 -15.19
C ASN A 47 -10.93 -18.63 -15.26
N PRO A 48 -11.10 -19.36 -16.37
CA PRO A 48 -12.17 -20.34 -16.53
C PRO A 48 -12.12 -21.52 -15.56
N GLY A 49 -10.94 -21.94 -15.09
CA GLY A 49 -10.82 -23.06 -14.15
C GLY A 49 -11.21 -22.69 -12.73
N ALA A 50 -10.97 -21.44 -12.32
CA ALA A 50 -11.37 -20.93 -11.00
C ALA A 50 -12.73 -20.22 -11.02
N HIS A 51 -13.29 -19.97 -12.20
CA HIS A 51 -14.48 -19.14 -12.42
C HIS A 51 -14.35 -17.76 -11.77
N THR A 52 -13.21 -17.11 -12.00
CA THR A 52 -12.95 -15.76 -11.49
C THR A 52 -12.56 -14.81 -12.60
N VAL A 53 -12.86 -13.54 -12.38
CA VAL A 53 -12.27 -12.42 -13.11
C VAL A 53 -11.66 -11.48 -12.09
N VAL A 54 -10.36 -11.23 -12.22
CA VAL A 54 -9.65 -10.24 -11.40
C VAL A 54 -9.32 -9.04 -12.28
N ILE A 55 -9.83 -7.87 -11.90
CA ILE A 55 -9.60 -6.60 -12.57
C ILE A 55 -8.59 -5.80 -11.75
N THR A 56 -7.58 -5.26 -12.41
CA THR A 56 -6.59 -4.37 -11.81
C THR A 56 -6.89 -2.93 -12.20
N MET A 57 -7.12 -2.07 -11.22
CA MET A 57 -7.45 -0.66 -11.38
C MET A 57 -6.26 0.22 -11.03
N PRO A 58 -6.03 1.32 -11.76
CA PRO A 58 -5.03 2.30 -11.36
C PRO A 58 -5.51 3.05 -10.12
N PHE A 59 -4.58 3.58 -9.33
CA PHE A 59 -4.95 4.54 -8.29
C PHE A 59 -5.59 5.80 -8.87
N GLY A 60 -6.44 6.46 -8.08
CA GLY A 60 -7.16 7.68 -8.49
C GLY A 60 -8.52 7.44 -9.16
N VAL A 61 -8.84 6.20 -9.55
CA VAL A 61 -10.18 5.84 -10.04
C VAL A 61 -11.03 5.33 -8.89
N LYS A 62 -12.20 5.92 -8.63
CA LYS A 62 -13.08 5.48 -7.53
C LYS A 62 -13.94 4.29 -7.93
N LEU A 63 -13.93 3.22 -7.13
CA LEU A 63 -14.78 2.05 -7.34
C LEU A 63 -16.18 2.17 -6.75
N ASP A 64 -16.43 3.18 -5.91
CA ASP A 64 -17.71 3.45 -5.25
C ASP A 64 -18.82 3.95 -6.19
N THR A 65 -18.52 4.04 -7.48
CA THR A 65 -19.45 4.46 -8.52
C THR A 65 -20.03 3.27 -9.27
N LEU A 66 -21.26 3.43 -9.76
CA LEU A 66 -21.88 2.47 -10.65
C LEU A 66 -21.26 2.57 -12.05
N VAL A 67 -20.70 1.47 -12.55
CA VAL A 67 -20.04 1.42 -13.87
C VAL A 67 -20.61 0.28 -14.73
N ALA A 68 -20.67 0.51 -16.05
CA ALA A 68 -21.05 -0.51 -17.02
C ALA A 68 -19.83 -1.32 -17.44
N ALA A 69 -19.84 -2.62 -17.18
CA ALA A 69 -18.78 -3.53 -17.61
C ALA A 69 -18.98 -3.94 -19.08
N SER A 70 -17.89 -4.03 -19.85
CA SER A 70 -17.86 -4.61 -21.18
C SER A 70 -17.33 -6.04 -21.10
N PHE A 71 -18.13 -7.02 -21.49
CA PHE A 71 -17.76 -8.43 -21.41
C PHE A 71 -18.31 -9.22 -22.57
N THR A 72 -17.64 -10.34 -22.86
CA THR A 72 -18.11 -11.39 -23.77
C THR A 72 -18.14 -12.71 -23.00
N PHE A 73 -19.04 -13.59 -23.37
CA PHE A 73 -19.31 -14.83 -22.67
C PHE A 73 -19.71 -15.91 -23.68
N SER A 74 -19.85 -17.14 -23.20
CA SER A 74 -20.26 -18.29 -24.01
C SER A 74 -21.48 -17.96 -24.89
N PRO A 75 -21.44 -18.26 -26.20
CA PRO A 75 -22.53 -17.97 -27.11
C PRO A 75 -23.88 -18.51 -26.61
N SER A 76 -24.95 -17.74 -26.83
CA SER A 76 -26.32 -18.08 -26.42
C SER A 76 -26.55 -18.30 -24.91
N ALA A 77 -25.55 -18.10 -24.05
CA ALA A 77 -25.73 -18.14 -22.60
C ALA A 77 -26.45 -16.89 -22.08
N VAL A 78 -26.92 -16.92 -20.84
CA VAL A 78 -27.57 -15.80 -20.16
C VAL A 78 -26.77 -15.47 -18.90
N VAL A 79 -26.43 -14.19 -18.72
CA VAL A 79 -25.64 -13.70 -17.58
C VAL A 79 -26.54 -12.90 -16.65
N LYS A 80 -26.54 -13.25 -15.35
CA LYS A 80 -27.33 -12.56 -14.32
C LYS A 80 -26.49 -12.21 -13.11
N ILE A 81 -26.84 -11.12 -12.43
CA ILE A 81 -26.48 -10.91 -11.02
C ILE A 81 -27.78 -11.05 -10.24
N ASN A 82 -27.80 -11.97 -9.28
CA ASN A 82 -29.04 -12.38 -8.63
C ASN A 82 -30.08 -12.80 -9.70
N ALA A 83 -31.22 -12.10 -9.77
CA ALA A 83 -32.26 -12.35 -10.76
C ALA A 83 -32.21 -11.40 -11.99
N ILE A 84 -31.31 -10.41 -11.98
CA ILE A 84 -31.28 -9.33 -12.99
C ILE A 84 -30.29 -9.68 -14.09
N GLU A 85 -30.78 -9.74 -15.32
CA GLU A 85 -29.95 -9.96 -16.51
C GLU A 85 -28.96 -8.81 -16.73
N GLN A 86 -27.74 -9.17 -17.10
CA GLN A 86 -26.63 -8.24 -17.29
C GLN A 86 -26.39 -8.06 -18.78
N THR A 87 -26.56 -6.83 -19.26
CA THR A 87 -26.26 -6.45 -20.63
C THR A 87 -24.89 -5.78 -20.69
N SER A 88 -23.98 -6.37 -21.46
CA SER A 88 -22.62 -5.87 -21.70
C SER A 88 -22.64 -4.42 -22.21
N GLY A 89 -21.86 -3.55 -21.57
CA GLY A 89 -21.78 -2.12 -21.87
C GLY A 89 -22.97 -1.28 -21.39
N VAL A 90 -23.96 -1.88 -20.74
CA VAL A 90 -25.22 -1.20 -20.35
C VAL A 90 -25.52 -1.32 -18.85
N THR A 91 -25.49 -2.54 -18.29
CA THR A 91 -25.89 -2.72 -16.90
C THR A 91 -24.85 -2.16 -15.95
N LEU A 92 -25.30 -1.24 -15.10
CA LEU A 92 -24.49 -0.54 -14.11
C LEU A 92 -24.34 -1.35 -12.83
N ASN A 93 -23.10 -1.53 -12.37
CA ASN A 93 -22.75 -2.32 -11.19
C ASN A 93 -21.73 -1.60 -10.31
N ASN A 94 -21.75 -1.86 -9.00
CA ASN A 94 -20.78 -1.36 -8.03
C ASN A 94 -19.74 -2.45 -7.75
N PHE A 95 -18.47 -2.16 -8.03
CA PHE A 95 -17.35 -3.12 -7.89
C PHE A 95 -16.47 -2.87 -6.65
N VAL A 96 -16.94 -2.11 -5.64
CA VAL A 96 -16.25 -1.95 -4.35
C VAL A 96 -16.04 -3.31 -3.68
N THR A 97 -17.04 -4.19 -3.77
CA THR A 97 -16.95 -5.57 -3.30
C THR A 97 -17.02 -6.52 -4.47
N SER A 98 -16.57 -7.76 -4.26
CA SER A 98 -16.71 -8.80 -5.28
C SER A 98 -18.19 -9.04 -5.63
N ILE A 99 -18.46 -9.29 -6.90
CA ILE A 99 -19.79 -9.52 -7.44
C ILE A 99 -19.85 -10.94 -7.98
N THR A 100 -20.93 -11.66 -7.67
CA THR A 100 -21.19 -12.97 -8.26
C THR A 100 -22.12 -12.85 -9.46
N TYR A 101 -21.59 -13.22 -10.63
CA TYR A 101 -22.34 -13.35 -11.88
C TYR A 101 -22.68 -14.83 -12.09
N THR A 102 -23.95 -15.13 -12.38
CA THR A 102 -24.42 -16.46 -12.73
C THR A 102 -24.61 -16.55 -14.25
N ILE A 103 -23.85 -17.43 -14.90
CA ILE A 103 -23.96 -17.72 -16.32
C ILE A 103 -24.72 -19.04 -16.50
N THR A 104 -25.85 -18.98 -17.18
CA THR A 104 -26.62 -20.17 -17.59
C THR A 104 -26.35 -20.45 -19.05
N ALA A 105 -25.83 -21.64 -19.37
CA ALA A 105 -25.52 -22.03 -20.74
C ALA A 105 -26.77 -22.11 -21.63
N GLU A 106 -26.57 -22.25 -22.93
CA GLU A 106 -27.64 -22.41 -23.93
C GLU A 106 -28.55 -23.61 -23.63
N ASN A 107 -27.99 -24.69 -23.08
CA ASN A 107 -28.76 -25.87 -22.69
C ASN A 107 -29.73 -25.65 -21.51
N GLY A 108 -29.72 -24.46 -20.89
CA GLY A 108 -30.61 -24.07 -19.78
C GLY A 108 -30.40 -24.81 -18.46
N THR A 109 -29.45 -25.75 -18.39
CA THR A 109 -29.23 -26.64 -17.24
C THR A 109 -27.84 -26.51 -16.64
N SER A 110 -26.84 -26.17 -17.46
CA SER A 110 -25.47 -25.90 -17.02
C SER A 110 -25.36 -24.47 -16.50
N VAL A 111 -25.26 -24.33 -15.18
CA VAL A 111 -25.16 -23.04 -14.49
C VAL A 111 -23.79 -22.92 -13.82
N GLN A 112 -23.11 -21.79 -14.02
CA GLN A 112 -21.83 -21.50 -13.40
C GLN A 112 -21.82 -20.12 -12.74
N ASN A 113 -21.38 -20.08 -11.49
CA ASN A 113 -21.13 -18.83 -10.78
C ASN A 113 -19.70 -18.38 -11.03
N TRP A 114 -19.55 -17.09 -11.33
CA TRP A 114 -18.31 -16.40 -11.57
C TRP A 114 -18.14 -15.25 -10.57
N ILE A 115 -16.98 -15.18 -9.92
CA ILE A 115 -16.68 -14.11 -8.96
C ILE A 115 -15.83 -13.06 -9.68
N ILE A 116 -16.36 -11.85 -9.77
CA ILE A 116 -15.68 -10.69 -10.35
C ILE A 116 -15.18 -9.82 -9.21
N THR A 117 -13.87 -9.57 -9.18
CA THR A 117 -13.22 -8.74 -8.15
C THR A 117 -12.42 -7.65 -8.82
N ALA A 118 -12.67 -6.39 -8.46
CA ALA A 118 -11.81 -5.28 -8.82
C ALA A 118 -10.90 -4.93 -7.64
N ASN A 119 -9.59 -4.89 -7.90
CA ASN A 119 -8.57 -4.48 -6.95
C ASN A 119 -7.77 -3.34 -7.54
N TYR A 120 -7.29 -2.43 -6.70
CA TYR A 120 -6.24 -1.52 -7.12
C TYR A 120 -4.94 -2.28 -7.41
N GLU A 121 -4.11 -1.70 -8.27
CA GLU A 121 -2.72 -2.13 -8.47
C GLU A 121 -1.96 -2.24 -7.15
N THR A 122 -1.00 -3.16 -7.09
CA THR A 122 -0.08 -3.24 -5.95
C THR A 122 0.97 -2.15 -6.06
N TYR A 123 1.36 -1.60 -4.91
CA TYR A 123 2.41 -0.61 -4.82
C TYR A 123 3.15 -0.83 -3.51
N SER A 124 4.47 -0.87 -3.60
CA SER A 124 5.36 -1.20 -2.48
C SER A 124 6.63 -0.37 -2.60
N ILE A 125 7.18 0.06 -1.47
CA ILE A 125 8.52 0.67 -1.42
C ILE A 125 9.54 -0.42 -1.15
N ILE A 126 10.59 -0.51 -1.96
CA ILE A 126 11.70 -1.43 -1.75
C ILE A 126 12.97 -0.65 -1.38
N LYS A 127 14.04 -1.38 -1.02
CA LYS A 127 15.32 -0.77 -0.67
C LYS A 127 15.81 0.22 -1.73
N GLU A 128 15.68 -0.12 -3.01
CA GLU A 128 16.16 0.68 -4.12
C GLU A 128 15.38 2.00 -4.30
N ASP A 129 14.20 2.11 -3.70
CA ASP A 129 13.40 3.34 -3.68
C ASP A 129 13.77 4.24 -2.49
N PHE A 130 14.58 3.76 -1.53
CA PHE A 130 14.98 4.48 -0.33
C PHE A 130 16.25 5.30 -0.58
N PRO A 131 16.46 6.44 0.12
CA PRO A 131 17.57 7.31 -0.21
C PRO A 131 18.94 6.68 0.03
N LEU A 132 19.88 6.99 -0.85
CA LEU A 132 21.27 6.60 -0.73
C LEU A 132 22.10 7.74 -0.11
N ALA A 133 23.28 7.39 0.40
CA ALA A 133 24.27 8.37 0.80
C ALA A 133 24.66 9.28 -0.37
N GLY A 134 24.66 10.59 -0.13
CA GLY A 134 24.88 11.67 -1.10
C GLY A 134 23.63 12.44 -1.50
N GLU A 135 22.44 12.03 -1.07
CA GLU A 135 21.17 12.69 -1.42
C GLU A 135 20.75 13.74 -0.39
N THR A 136 20.12 14.82 -0.87
CA THR A 136 19.60 15.92 -0.05
C THR A 136 18.16 16.20 -0.45
N PHE A 137 17.28 16.37 0.54
CA PHE A 137 15.88 16.71 0.36
C PHE A 137 15.55 18.01 1.06
N TYR A 138 14.77 18.87 0.39
CA TYR A 138 14.22 20.10 0.97
C TYR A 138 12.75 19.87 1.26
N MET A 139 12.36 20.09 2.51
CA MET A 139 11.01 19.88 3.01
C MET A 139 10.39 21.22 3.39
N ASN A 140 9.49 21.72 2.55
CA ASN A 140 8.64 22.85 2.89
C ASN A 140 7.70 22.44 4.03
N ILE A 141 7.60 23.29 5.05
CA ILE A 141 6.73 23.08 6.21
C ILE A 141 5.59 24.07 6.16
N ASP A 142 4.36 23.56 6.18
CA ASP A 142 3.14 24.31 6.42
C ASP A 142 2.60 23.99 7.81
N SER A 143 2.49 25.02 8.65
CA SER A 143 2.04 24.95 10.03
C SER A 143 0.83 25.85 10.30
N THR A 144 0.30 26.53 9.28
CA THR A 144 -0.79 27.48 9.40
C THR A 144 -1.95 27.11 8.48
N ASN A 145 -3.18 27.50 8.83
CA ASN A 145 -4.37 27.30 7.98
C ASN A 145 -4.67 25.84 7.55
N LEU A 146 -4.31 24.85 8.38
CA LEU A 146 -4.39 23.43 8.02
C LEU A 146 -5.79 22.79 8.08
N GLY A 147 -6.81 23.54 8.54
CA GLY A 147 -8.16 23.00 8.79
C GLY A 147 -8.93 22.52 7.55
N GLY A 148 -8.42 22.79 6.34
CA GLY A 148 -9.02 22.32 5.09
C GLY A 148 -8.52 20.94 4.63
N TYR A 149 -7.47 20.40 5.26
CA TYR A 149 -6.89 19.12 4.88
C TYR A 149 -7.46 17.96 5.68
N SER A 150 -7.45 16.78 5.06
CA SER A 150 -7.90 15.55 5.71
C SER A 150 -6.96 14.41 5.40
N LEU A 151 -6.68 13.61 6.42
CA LEU A 151 -6.00 12.33 6.29
C LEU A 151 -6.86 11.30 5.53
N GLY A 152 -8.19 11.46 5.49
CA GLY A 152 -9.06 10.41 4.98
C GLY A 152 -8.97 9.11 5.80
N VAL A 153 -9.54 8.04 5.26
CA VAL A 153 -9.59 6.71 5.90
C VAL A 153 -8.42 5.83 5.46
N ALA A 154 -8.04 4.86 6.30
CA ALA A 154 -7.09 3.79 5.95
C ALA A 154 -7.75 2.84 4.93
N VAL A 155 -7.28 2.85 3.68
CA VAL A 155 -7.89 2.10 2.56
C VAL A 155 -6.87 1.81 1.45
N LYS A 156 -7.21 0.85 0.59
CA LYS A 156 -6.55 0.70 -0.72
C LYS A 156 -7.14 1.69 -1.73
N GLY A 157 -6.29 2.30 -2.55
CA GLY A 157 -6.68 3.29 -3.56
C GLY A 157 -7.20 4.61 -2.99
N GLY A 158 -6.67 5.03 -1.84
CA GLY A 158 -6.94 6.35 -1.26
C GLY A 158 -6.62 7.49 -2.23
N ILE A 159 -7.32 8.61 -2.08
CA ILE A 159 -7.05 9.83 -2.83
C ILE A 159 -6.89 10.97 -1.83
N TRP A 160 -5.70 11.55 -1.79
CA TRP A 160 -5.38 12.65 -0.89
C TRP A 160 -5.08 13.92 -1.67
N ASN A 161 -5.55 15.05 -1.16
CA ASN A 161 -5.36 16.34 -1.82
C ASN A 161 -4.73 17.36 -0.87
N PHE A 162 -3.49 17.70 -1.19
CA PHE A 162 -2.63 18.65 -0.50
C PHE A 162 -2.01 19.63 -1.52
N THR A 163 -2.71 19.99 -2.60
CA THR A 163 -2.11 20.81 -3.69
C THR A 163 -1.85 22.27 -3.32
N ASN A 164 -2.52 22.79 -2.29
CA ASN A 164 -2.54 24.21 -1.98
C ASN A 164 -1.78 24.54 -0.69
N LEU A 165 -0.73 23.78 -0.36
CA LEU A 165 0.07 23.98 0.85
C LEU A 165 0.85 25.29 0.78
N GLY A 166 0.94 25.97 1.92
CA GLY A 166 1.82 27.10 2.16
C GLY A 166 3.24 26.69 2.48
N ILE A 167 4.11 27.68 2.69
CA ILE A 167 5.50 27.49 3.11
C ILE A 167 5.78 28.48 4.24
N ASP A 168 5.77 27.99 5.47
CA ASP A 168 6.11 28.76 6.67
C ASP A 168 7.60 28.64 7.02
N ASN A 169 8.19 27.48 6.73
CA ASN A 169 9.60 27.18 6.96
C ASN A 169 10.11 26.13 5.96
N ILE A 170 11.43 25.95 5.89
CA ILE A 170 12.08 24.93 5.08
C ILE A 170 13.01 24.13 5.97
N ASP A 171 12.92 22.81 5.88
CA ASP A 171 13.86 21.87 6.48
C ASP A 171 14.76 21.27 5.42
N THR A 172 16.00 20.93 5.80
CA THR A 172 16.94 20.24 4.93
C THR A 172 17.31 18.91 5.54
N ILE A 173 17.14 17.82 4.78
CA ILE A 173 17.48 16.47 5.19
C ILE A 173 18.59 15.95 4.27
N ASP A 174 19.75 15.67 4.85
CA ASP A 174 20.87 15.06 4.12
C ASP A 174 21.01 13.58 4.49
N PHE A 175 21.14 12.74 3.47
CA PHE A 175 21.60 11.37 3.59
C PHE A 175 23.07 11.38 3.18
N MET A 176 23.99 11.19 4.13
CA MET A 176 25.42 11.35 3.92
C MET A 176 26.16 10.01 3.97
N ASP A 177 27.33 9.95 3.34
CA ASP A 177 28.26 8.83 3.47
C ASP A 177 28.85 8.81 4.90
N PRO A 178 28.68 7.72 5.68
CA PRO A 178 29.21 7.64 7.02
C PRO A 178 30.71 7.84 7.13
N SER A 179 31.49 7.50 6.10
CA SER A 179 32.95 7.65 6.10
C SER A 179 33.40 9.10 6.16
N SER A 180 32.56 10.03 5.72
CA SER A 180 32.81 11.48 5.77
C SER A 180 32.49 12.11 7.14
N HIS A 181 31.81 11.36 8.02
CA HIS A 181 31.28 11.90 9.26
C HIS A 181 32.28 11.77 10.42
N PRO A 182 32.47 12.78 11.29
CA PRO A 182 33.41 12.70 12.43
C PRO A 182 33.09 11.57 13.43
N GLY A 183 31.83 11.13 13.48
CA GLY A 183 31.39 10.01 14.31
C GLY A 183 31.66 8.62 13.74
N SER A 184 32.12 8.50 12.50
CA SER A 184 32.15 7.24 11.73
C SER A 184 32.74 6.04 12.47
N ALA A 185 33.86 6.26 13.17
CA ALA A 185 34.59 5.20 13.87
C ALA A 185 33.76 4.51 14.97
N ASN A 186 32.73 5.16 15.50
CA ASN A 186 31.84 4.61 16.54
C ASN A 186 30.68 3.78 15.96
N PHE A 187 30.49 3.79 14.63
CA PHE A 187 29.36 3.15 13.95
C PHE A 187 29.82 2.32 12.73
N PRO A 188 30.70 1.32 12.92
CA PRO A 188 31.32 0.58 11.82
C PRO A 188 30.34 -0.22 10.94
N GLY A 189 29.11 -0.46 11.41
CA GLY A 189 28.06 -1.11 10.65
C GLY A 189 27.22 -0.16 9.78
N SER A 190 27.34 1.16 9.97
CA SER A 190 26.50 2.13 9.25
C SER A 190 26.82 2.19 7.76
N ASN A 191 25.78 2.41 6.96
CA ASN A 191 25.93 2.70 5.52
C ASN A 191 25.26 4.02 5.10
N VAL A 192 24.62 4.71 6.05
CA VAL A 192 24.07 6.06 5.83
C VAL A 192 24.08 6.86 7.14
N VAL A 193 24.24 8.18 7.02
CA VAL A 193 23.99 9.13 8.11
C VAL A 193 22.87 10.06 7.68
N ILE A 194 21.83 10.18 8.50
CA ILE A 194 20.71 11.09 8.27
C ILE A 194 20.93 12.32 9.14
N ARG A 195 21.04 13.48 8.50
CA ARG A 195 21.09 14.77 9.17
C ARG A 195 19.83 15.55 8.83
N ASN A 196 19.05 15.83 9.85
CA ASN A 196 18.07 16.89 9.78
C ASN A 196 18.70 18.18 10.32
N HIS A 197 18.77 19.24 9.51
CA HIS A 197 19.40 20.51 9.90
C HIS A 197 18.65 21.24 11.01
N SER A 198 17.38 20.87 11.26
CA SER A 198 16.61 21.36 12.40
C SER A 198 16.85 20.59 13.70
N ASP A 199 17.53 19.44 13.66
CA ASP A 199 17.75 18.57 14.81
C ASP A 199 19.17 18.69 15.38
N GLN A 200 19.35 18.32 16.66
CA GLN A 200 20.65 18.39 17.35
C GLN A 200 21.56 17.19 17.10
N PHE A 201 21.01 16.11 16.55
CA PHE A 201 21.68 14.83 16.41
C PHE A 201 21.59 14.31 14.99
N ASP A 202 22.73 13.91 14.46
CA ASP A 202 22.82 13.09 13.27
C ASP A 202 22.55 11.62 13.64
N MET A 203 21.75 10.95 12.83
CA MET A 203 21.39 9.56 13.03
C MET A 203 22.24 8.67 12.14
N PHE A 204 22.94 7.71 12.73
CA PHE A 204 23.64 6.67 11.97
C PHE A 204 22.69 5.52 11.71
N GLY A 205 22.64 5.03 10.48
CA GLY A 205 21.70 3.98 10.09
C GLY A 205 22.29 2.93 9.17
N THR A 206 21.49 1.87 9.00
CA THR A 206 21.73 0.77 8.08
C THR A 206 20.52 0.55 7.19
N VAL A 207 20.72 0.66 5.88
CA VAL A 207 19.72 0.32 4.87
C VAL A 207 20.10 -1.03 4.24
N ALA A 208 19.43 -2.09 4.69
CA ALA A 208 19.54 -3.45 4.18
C ALA A 208 18.43 -3.76 3.15
N THR A 209 18.39 -4.98 2.62
CA THR A 209 17.41 -5.41 1.60
C THR A 209 15.97 -5.45 2.09
N ASP A 210 15.78 -5.68 3.37
CA ASP A 210 14.51 -5.94 4.04
C ASP A 210 14.18 -4.91 5.13
N ILE A 211 15.13 -4.04 5.50
CA ILE A 211 14.94 -3.09 6.59
C ILE A 211 15.85 -1.87 6.46
N ALA A 212 15.35 -0.71 6.87
CA ALA A 212 16.11 0.49 7.21
C ALA A 212 16.02 0.71 8.72
N GLU A 213 17.15 0.86 9.39
CA GLU A 213 17.24 1.01 10.85
C GLU A 213 18.19 2.14 11.23
N VAL A 214 17.93 2.72 12.40
CA VAL A 214 18.83 3.62 13.11
C VAL A 214 19.62 2.79 14.10
N ILE A 215 20.95 2.91 14.04
CA ILE A 215 21.89 2.14 14.85
C ILE A 215 22.62 3.00 15.88
N GLY A 216 22.42 4.32 15.85
CA GLY A 216 23.18 5.22 16.70
C GLY A 216 22.90 6.70 16.46
N MET A 217 23.37 7.52 17.39
CA MET A 217 23.24 8.98 17.31
C MET A 217 24.60 9.65 17.57
N TYR A 218 24.83 10.74 16.85
CA TYR A 218 25.98 11.62 17.03
C TYR A 218 25.51 13.07 17.08
N GLY A 219 25.82 13.79 18.14
CA GLY A 219 25.46 15.20 18.23
C GLY A 219 25.93 15.81 19.53
N THR A 220 25.72 17.12 19.67
CA THR A 220 26.08 17.83 20.90
C THR A 220 24.83 18.41 21.51
N THR A 221 24.59 18.09 22.78
CA THR A 221 23.50 18.70 23.56
C THR A 221 24.04 19.22 24.87
N THR A 222 23.61 20.42 25.28
CA THR A 222 24.02 21.05 26.54
C THR A 222 25.56 21.09 26.75
N GLY A 223 26.32 21.22 25.66
CA GLY A 223 27.79 21.26 25.66
C GLY A 223 28.48 19.90 25.76
N MET A 224 27.72 18.79 25.81
CA MET A 224 28.24 17.44 25.84
C MET A 224 28.12 16.78 24.47
N LEU A 225 29.22 16.22 23.97
CA LEU A 225 29.20 15.36 22.80
C LEU A 225 28.60 14.01 23.17
N ILE A 226 27.51 13.65 22.51
CA ILE A 226 26.93 12.31 22.55
C ILE A 226 27.28 11.64 21.24
N SER A 227 28.10 10.58 21.33
CA SER A 227 28.31 9.63 20.25
C SER A 227 28.13 8.25 20.84
N ALA A 228 26.99 7.64 20.53
CA ALA A 228 26.56 6.42 21.18
C ALA A 228 25.84 5.50 20.18
N PRO A 229 26.32 4.25 20.01
CA PRO A 229 25.54 3.23 19.33
C PRO A 229 24.32 2.87 20.16
N MET A 230 23.25 2.47 19.48
CA MET A 230 22.07 1.91 20.13
C MET A 230 22.37 0.46 20.52
N SER A 231 21.98 0.09 21.74
CA SER A 231 22.03 -1.29 22.23
C SER A 231 20.96 -2.17 21.61
N ASN A 232 19.81 -1.58 21.26
CA ASN A 232 18.83 -2.15 20.34
C ASN A 232 18.55 -1.11 19.26
N HIS A 233 18.67 -1.51 17.99
CA HIS A 233 18.44 -0.61 16.86
C HIS A 233 16.96 -0.19 16.81
N SER A 234 16.69 0.97 16.22
CA SER A 234 15.31 1.42 15.98
C SER A 234 14.97 1.25 14.50
N THR A 235 13.97 0.45 14.20
CA THR A 235 13.44 0.28 12.85
C THR A 235 12.86 1.60 12.35
N TYR A 236 13.31 2.04 11.18
CA TYR A 236 12.75 3.18 10.46
C TYR A 236 11.66 2.73 9.48
N LEU A 237 11.95 1.73 8.64
CA LEU A 237 11.02 1.20 7.65
C LEU A 237 11.39 -0.24 7.27
N LYS A 238 10.40 -1.10 7.01
CA LYS A 238 10.60 -2.46 6.49
C LYS A 238 10.36 -2.54 4.99
N PHE A 239 11.16 -3.33 4.27
CA PHE A 239 11.03 -3.57 2.84
C PHE A 239 10.62 -5.02 2.54
N PRO A 240 9.74 -5.25 1.53
CA PRO A 240 8.94 -4.24 0.84
C PRO A 240 7.89 -3.63 1.79
N SER A 241 7.71 -2.30 1.75
CA SER A 241 6.64 -1.60 2.46
C SER A 241 5.41 -1.57 1.57
N GLU A 242 4.50 -2.52 1.75
CA GLU A 242 3.21 -2.59 1.06
C GLU A 242 2.03 -2.55 2.03
N TYR A 243 0.83 -2.27 1.53
CA TYR A 243 -0.39 -2.18 2.34
C TYR A 243 -0.53 -3.38 3.29
N GLY A 244 -0.67 -3.10 4.58
CA GLY A 244 -0.83 -4.08 5.66
C GLY A 244 0.47 -4.52 6.34
N VAL A 245 1.64 -4.15 5.82
CA VAL A 245 2.93 -4.33 6.51
C VAL A 245 2.93 -3.46 7.77
N ASN A 246 3.30 -4.05 8.91
CA ASN A 246 3.37 -3.35 10.19
C ASN A 246 4.51 -3.90 11.06
N PHE A 247 4.91 -3.11 12.05
CA PHE A 247 5.84 -3.52 13.09
C PHE A 247 5.66 -2.72 14.38
N GLN A 248 6.07 -3.35 15.47
CA GLN A 248 6.37 -2.69 16.73
C GLN A 248 7.84 -2.94 17.05
N ASP A 249 8.54 -1.93 17.54
CA ASP A 249 9.97 -2.02 17.82
C ASP A 249 10.40 -1.05 18.93
N ASP A 250 11.48 -1.39 19.62
CA ASP A 250 12.02 -0.66 20.76
C ASP A 250 13.49 -0.27 20.53
N GLY A 251 13.77 0.97 20.16
CA GLY A 251 15.14 1.48 20.07
C GLY A 251 15.68 1.88 21.45
N ILE A 252 16.89 1.44 21.83
CA ILE A 252 17.48 1.79 23.13
C ILE A 252 18.91 2.29 22.96
N LEU A 253 19.18 3.52 23.39
CA LEU A 253 20.50 4.12 23.46
C LEU A 253 20.84 4.46 24.91
N GLN A 254 21.98 3.96 25.39
CA GLN A 254 22.51 4.32 26.70
C GLN A 254 23.99 4.70 26.57
N LYS A 255 24.36 5.83 27.19
CA LYS A 255 25.73 6.34 27.21
C LYS A 255 26.08 6.89 28.58
N ASP A 256 27.00 6.21 29.26
CA ASP A 256 27.68 6.75 30.43
C ASP A 256 28.91 7.56 30.00
N THR A 257 29.07 8.72 30.64
CA THR A 257 30.18 9.66 30.44
C THR A 257 30.44 10.44 31.72
N SER A 258 31.33 11.43 31.68
CA SER A 258 31.54 12.35 32.80
C SER A 258 31.80 13.77 32.31
N ILE A 259 31.40 14.75 33.11
CA ILE A 259 31.72 16.16 32.93
C ILE A 259 32.68 16.61 34.04
N ILE A 260 33.50 17.62 33.77
CA ILE A 260 34.34 18.23 34.81
C ILE A 260 33.55 19.34 35.50
N TYR A 261 33.26 19.17 36.78
CA TYR A 261 32.64 20.18 37.62
C TYR A 261 33.56 20.51 38.79
N SER A 262 33.95 21.78 38.91
CA SER A 262 34.90 22.24 39.93
C SER A 262 36.21 21.44 40.00
N GLY A 263 36.69 20.97 38.84
CA GLY A 263 37.93 20.18 38.73
C GLY A 263 37.77 18.68 38.99
N PHE A 264 36.57 18.20 39.28
CA PHE A 264 36.30 16.78 39.52
C PHE A 264 35.41 16.17 38.42
N PRO A 265 35.64 14.91 38.02
CA PRO A 265 34.75 14.21 37.11
C PRO A 265 33.45 13.85 37.83
N VAL A 266 32.32 14.34 37.29
CA VAL A 266 30.97 14.01 37.72
C VAL A 266 30.36 13.07 36.69
N PRO A 267 29.88 11.88 37.08
CA PRO A 267 29.32 10.92 36.15
C PRO A 267 27.98 11.43 35.59
N VAL A 268 27.76 11.20 34.31
CA VAL A 268 26.52 11.51 33.59
C VAL A 268 26.08 10.28 32.82
N SER A 269 24.81 9.91 32.94
CA SER A 269 24.20 8.83 32.16
C SER A 269 23.13 9.43 31.25
N PHE A 270 23.26 9.21 29.94
CA PHE A 270 22.30 9.60 28.92
C PHE A 270 21.56 8.36 28.43
N HIS A 271 20.24 8.39 28.48
CA HIS A 271 19.37 7.27 28.10
C HIS A 271 18.27 7.77 27.17
N VAL A 272 18.04 7.06 26.07
CA VAL A 272 16.92 7.28 25.15
C VAL A 272 16.28 5.94 24.85
N ASP A 273 14.99 5.81 25.18
CA ASP A 273 14.13 4.72 24.76
C ASP A 273 13.15 5.23 23.69
N ILE A 274 12.99 4.47 22.61
CA ILE A 274 12.10 4.79 21.49
C ILE A 274 11.17 3.62 21.27
N ASN A 275 9.89 3.75 21.63
CA ASN A 275 8.88 2.76 21.28
C ASN A 275 8.20 3.20 19.98
N THR A 276 8.27 2.37 18.94
CA THR A 276 7.69 2.66 17.62
C THR A 276 6.57 1.69 17.31
N GLU A 277 5.44 2.20 16.85
CA GLU A 277 4.38 1.45 16.16
C GLU A 277 4.24 2.00 14.75
N SER A 278 4.34 1.14 13.74
CA SER A 278 4.25 1.53 12.34
C SER A 278 3.35 0.57 11.56
N GLU A 279 2.47 1.13 10.72
CA GLU A 279 1.62 0.38 9.80
C GLU A 279 1.53 1.09 8.45
N ILE A 280 1.75 0.36 7.35
CA ILE A 280 1.37 0.81 6.02
C ILE A 280 -0.14 0.65 5.86
N ASP A 281 -0.88 1.64 6.34
CA ASP A 281 -2.34 1.59 6.53
C ASP A 281 -3.13 1.90 5.25
N ALA A 282 -2.47 2.46 4.22
CA ALA A 282 -3.11 2.82 2.97
C ALA A 282 -2.15 2.81 1.77
N ASN A 283 -2.72 2.73 0.57
CA ASN A 283 -2.02 3.04 -0.68
C ASN A 283 -2.95 3.82 -1.61
N GLY A 284 -2.40 4.54 -2.57
CA GLY A 284 -3.24 5.35 -3.45
C GLY A 284 -2.51 6.46 -4.19
N LEU A 285 -3.26 7.52 -4.49
CA LEU A 285 -2.79 8.71 -5.21
C LEU A 285 -2.79 9.92 -4.27
N ILE A 286 -1.63 10.55 -4.09
CA ILE A 286 -1.50 11.81 -3.36
C ILE A 286 -1.28 12.95 -4.36
N ASN A 287 -1.96 14.07 -4.17
CA ASN A 287 -1.74 15.31 -4.91
C ASN A 287 -1.06 16.31 -3.99
N THR A 288 0.12 16.79 -4.37
CA THR A 288 0.92 17.78 -3.65
C THR A 288 1.14 19.01 -4.55
N PRO A 289 1.76 20.10 -4.07
CA PRO A 289 2.05 21.26 -4.91
C PRO A 289 2.96 20.94 -6.11
N ILE A 290 3.78 19.88 -6.00
CA ILE A 290 4.76 19.48 -7.02
C ILE A 290 4.26 18.39 -7.98
N GLY A 291 3.03 17.89 -7.77
CA GLY A 291 2.40 16.93 -8.68
C GLY A 291 1.57 15.85 -8.00
N SER A 292 1.20 14.84 -8.78
CA SER A 292 0.42 13.70 -8.32
C SER A 292 1.27 12.43 -8.32
N PHE A 293 1.32 11.73 -7.20
CA PHE A 293 2.19 10.57 -7.00
C PHE A 293 1.41 9.36 -6.52
N LYS A 294 1.74 8.18 -7.07
CA LYS A 294 1.35 6.92 -6.44
C LYS A 294 2.14 6.79 -5.13
N CYS A 295 1.50 6.33 -4.07
CA CYS A 295 2.17 6.19 -2.78
C CYS A 295 1.63 5.04 -1.95
N VAL A 296 2.45 4.60 -1.01
CA VAL A 296 1.96 3.99 0.23
C VAL A 296 1.94 5.05 1.32
N ARG A 297 1.02 4.92 2.26
CA ARG A 297 0.98 5.75 3.46
C ARG A 297 1.34 4.88 4.66
N GLU A 298 2.34 5.31 5.40
CA GLU A 298 2.67 4.79 6.71
C GLU A 298 1.98 5.65 7.77
N HIS A 299 1.30 5.03 8.72
CA HIS A 299 0.93 5.62 10.00
C HIS A 299 1.98 5.20 11.03
N ASN A 300 2.72 6.17 11.56
CA ASN A 300 3.84 5.96 12.46
C ASN A 300 3.59 6.69 13.78
N VAL A 301 3.74 5.98 14.90
CA VAL A 301 3.65 6.52 16.25
C VAL A 301 4.94 6.18 17.00
N GLN A 302 5.62 7.21 17.48
CA GLN A 302 6.84 7.07 18.28
C GLN A 302 6.65 7.69 19.65
N ILE A 303 6.99 6.94 20.70
CA ILE A 303 7.10 7.45 22.07
C ILE A 303 8.59 7.47 22.40
N ILE A 304 9.14 8.66 22.63
CA ILE A 304 10.56 8.87 22.88
C ILE A 304 10.71 9.31 24.33
N HIS A 305 11.37 8.49 25.14
CA HIS A 305 11.70 8.81 26.51
C HIS A 305 13.19 9.14 26.60
N THR A 306 13.52 10.41 26.86
CA THR A 306 14.89 10.87 27.06
C THR A 306 15.14 11.17 28.52
N GLN A 307 16.18 10.55 29.09
CA GLN A 307 16.60 10.77 30.47
C GLN A 307 18.10 11.09 30.54
N VAL A 308 18.44 12.09 31.36
CA VAL A 308 19.83 12.42 31.71
C VAL A 308 19.98 12.41 33.22
N LEU A 309 20.86 11.56 33.74
CA LEU A 309 21.23 11.49 35.14
C LEU A 309 22.59 12.16 35.36
N VAL A 310 22.72 13.00 36.38
CA VAL A 310 24.00 13.60 36.81
C VAL A 310 24.26 13.18 38.25
N ALA A 311 25.41 12.56 38.52
CA ALA A 311 25.72 11.95 39.81
C ALA A 311 24.62 10.99 40.33
N GLY A 312 23.93 10.29 39.41
CA GLY A 312 22.84 9.37 39.71
C GLY A 312 21.48 10.04 39.99
N ALA A 313 21.38 11.37 39.95
CA ALA A 313 20.13 12.11 40.12
C ALA A 313 19.56 12.56 38.76
N PRO A 314 18.22 12.58 38.57
CA PRO A 314 17.62 13.03 37.32
C PRO A 314 17.86 14.53 37.12
N TYR A 315 18.54 14.87 36.04
CA TYR A 315 18.75 16.24 35.57
C TYR A 315 17.76 16.61 34.46
N PHE A 316 17.48 15.65 33.57
CA PHE A 316 16.51 15.81 32.49
C PHE A 316 15.68 14.53 32.36
N ASN A 317 14.38 14.69 32.10
CA ASN A 317 13.45 13.58 31.94
C ASN A 317 12.25 14.06 31.12
N GLN A 318 12.18 13.68 29.85
CA GLN A 318 11.11 14.09 28.93
C GLN A 318 10.57 12.88 28.18
N ILE A 319 9.25 12.84 28.04
CA ILE A 319 8.56 11.88 27.18
C ILE A 319 7.86 12.69 26.10
N ASP A 320 8.23 12.43 24.86
CA ASP A 320 7.59 13.01 23.69
C ASP A 320 6.85 11.93 22.92
N THR A 321 5.74 12.29 22.28
CA THR A 321 5.03 11.39 21.38
C THR A 321 4.84 12.04 20.03
N ILE A 322 5.40 11.43 19.00
CA ILE A 322 5.27 11.85 17.60
C ILE A 322 4.24 10.93 16.94
N ARG A 323 3.32 11.52 16.19
CA ARG A 323 2.35 10.80 15.35
C ARG A 323 2.41 11.39 13.96
N ALA A 324 2.75 10.57 12.97
CA ALA A 324 2.97 11.02 11.61
C ALA A 324 2.31 10.08 10.60
N TYR A 325 1.87 10.66 9.50
CA TYR A 325 1.51 9.95 8.28
C TYR A 325 2.52 10.26 7.19
N ASN A 326 3.35 9.27 6.84
CA ASN A 326 4.40 9.42 5.84
C ASN A 326 3.93 8.85 4.50
N TYR A 327 3.96 9.66 3.45
CA TYR A 327 3.55 9.27 2.11
C TYR A 327 4.78 8.99 1.25
N PHE A 328 5.10 7.72 1.03
CA PHE A 328 6.28 7.30 0.28
C PHE A 328 5.96 7.05 -1.18
N ASN A 329 6.81 7.55 -2.07
CA ASN A 329 6.76 7.34 -3.51
C ASN A 329 8.12 6.82 -4.01
N LYS A 330 8.09 5.89 -4.96
CA LYS A 330 9.29 5.24 -5.51
C LYS A 330 10.33 6.16 -6.12
N GLU A 331 9.88 7.26 -6.73
CA GLU A 331 10.74 8.15 -7.52
C GLU A 331 11.30 9.31 -6.70
N LYS A 332 10.93 9.39 -5.42
CA LYS A 332 11.15 10.57 -4.58
C LYS A 332 12.09 10.33 -3.41
N GLY A 333 12.56 9.08 -3.21
CA GLY A 333 13.52 8.71 -2.18
C GLY A 333 12.95 8.81 -0.77
N TYR A 334 12.71 10.03 -0.31
CA TYR A 334 12.12 10.37 0.98
C TYR A 334 10.58 10.54 0.86
N PRO A 335 9.79 10.56 1.95
CA PRO A 335 8.37 10.88 1.86
C PRO A 335 8.11 12.17 1.08
N VAL A 336 7.18 12.12 0.13
CA VAL A 336 6.74 13.30 -0.62
C VAL A 336 5.91 14.25 0.23
N LEU A 337 5.28 13.70 1.27
CA LEU A 337 4.46 14.41 2.22
C LEU A 337 4.54 13.70 3.59
N ILE A 338 4.65 14.48 4.66
CA ILE A 338 4.58 14.02 6.05
C ILE A 338 3.53 14.85 6.76
N VAL A 339 2.52 14.23 7.35
CA VAL A 339 1.49 14.92 8.13
C VAL A 339 1.64 14.55 9.59
N GLU A 340 2.00 15.50 10.43
CA GLU A 340 2.07 15.29 11.88
C GLU A 340 0.77 15.69 12.55
N VAL A 341 0.33 14.88 13.52
CA VAL A 341 -0.96 15.06 14.19
C VAL A 341 -0.87 14.97 15.71
N ASP A 342 -1.84 15.55 16.40
CA ASP A 342 -2.02 15.36 17.83
C ASP A 342 -2.70 14.01 18.15
N ALA A 343 -2.91 13.73 19.44
CA ALA A 343 -3.56 12.50 19.89
C ALA A 343 -5.04 12.38 19.47
N ALA A 344 -5.69 13.48 19.06
CA ALA A 344 -7.05 13.50 18.55
C ALA A 344 -7.10 13.39 17.01
N GLY A 345 -5.95 13.37 16.34
CA GLY A 345 -5.84 13.33 14.88
C GLY A 345 -5.94 14.69 14.21
N ASN A 346 -5.88 15.80 14.97
CA ASN A 346 -5.82 17.13 14.38
C ASN A 346 -4.43 17.35 13.77
N ILE A 347 -4.40 17.90 12.56
CA ILE A 347 -3.16 18.20 11.84
C ILE A 347 -2.43 19.35 12.54
N LEU A 348 -1.17 19.10 12.93
CA LEU A 348 -0.28 20.05 13.58
C LEU A 348 0.63 20.75 12.57
N ARG A 349 1.18 19.99 11.62
CA ARG A 349 2.00 20.49 10.52
C ARG A 349 2.05 19.49 9.37
N ILE A 350 2.29 20.01 8.17
CA ILE A 350 2.48 19.23 6.96
C ILE A 350 3.84 19.59 6.38
N LYS A 351 4.69 18.60 6.15
CA LYS A 351 5.94 18.76 5.41
C LYS A 351 5.74 18.20 4.00
N HIS A 352 6.23 18.89 2.98
CA HIS A 352 6.18 18.40 1.60
C HIS A 352 7.47 18.73 0.85
N GLN A 353 7.87 17.87 -0.08
CA GLN A 353 9.04 18.13 -0.91
C GLN A 353 8.84 19.34 -1.83
N GLU A 354 9.94 20.04 -2.13
CA GLU A 354 10.04 21.09 -3.16
C GLU A 354 10.26 20.54 -4.58
#